data_AF-A0A813EVY7-F1
#
_entry.id   AF-A0A813EVY7-F1
#
_cell.length_a   1.000
_cell.length_b   1.000
_cell.length_c   1.000
_cell.angle_alpha   90.00
_cell.angle_beta   90.00
_cell.angle_gamma   90.00
#
_symmetry.space_group_name_H-M   'P 1'
#
loop_
_entity.id
_entity.type
_entity.pdbx_description
1 polymer ?
#
loop_
_entity_poly.entity_id
_entity_poly.type
_entity_poly.pdbx_seq_one_letter_code
_entity_poly.pdbx_strand_id
1 'polypeptide(L)'
;MPDMELPAISPPGSPMMAEFQASGGRRDLAKSESAPTLRGPMSVKDLLSGKANMSRSQAAFLERQTNHSSVQARTNMSKLQREVTKQGRAADDVEFYGAKGKEGFRKYLLGKFGSIVMGWRHLDRDKSGRLSFHEFCNSCRAMGYHGHFKKLWQELDENNSGQVSLMEIDAEVGHAVGSFKLALLKKHGDMLSAWRNEVDLNRTGRIEEKEIHGAVKALGLDLDPKKLYRMLLSGPAGLGLSLAEFDPDSWTKWITGDHSSMIVKESTEFLEDLPEAQELLRGLPDGAAKNGGVIAARNSLTQQGQQVVKE
;
A
#
# COMPACT_ATOMS: atom_id res chain seq x y z
N MET A 1 -13.47 67.76 18.89
CA MET A 1 -13.61 67.29 17.50
C MET A 1 -13.93 65.80 17.60
N PRO A 2 -15.10 65.38 17.12
CA PRO A 2 -15.70 64.08 17.41
C PRO A 2 -15.05 62.96 16.58
N ASP A 3 -15.08 61.75 17.15
CA ASP A 3 -14.76 60.50 16.48
C ASP A 3 -15.68 60.30 15.26
N MET A 4 -15.08 60.21 14.06
CA MET A 4 -15.80 59.85 12.84
C MET A 4 -15.94 58.33 12.77
N GLU A 5 -17.13 57.83 13.13
CA GLU A 5 -17.58 56.48 12.78
C GLU A 5 -17.68 56.33 11.25
N LEU A 6 -16.93 55.38 10.70
CA LEU A 6 -17.06 54.93 9.31
C LEU A 6 -18.23 53.94 9.20
N PRO A 7 -19.13 54.04 8.20
CA PRO A 7 -20.25 53.14 8.05
C PRO A 7 -19.82 51.73 7.62
N ALA A 8 -20.39 50.72 8.29
CA ALA A 8 -20.20 49.31 7.98
C ALA A 8 -20.73 48.96 6.58
N ILE A 9 -19.85 48.42 5.73
CA ILE A 9 -20.20 47.86 4.42
C ILE A 9 -20.45 46.37 4.63
N SER A 10 -21.72 45.94 4.49
CA SER A 10 -22.09 44.52 4.47
C SER A 10 -21.51 43.83 3.22
N PRO A 11 -21.00 42.59 3.33
CA PRO A 11 -20.58 41.83 2.16
C PRO A 11 -21.80 41.40 1.31
N PRO A 12 -21.69 41.40 -0.03
CA PRO A 12 -22.78 40.91 -0.88
C PRO A 12 -22.99 39.41 -0.67
N GLY A 13 -24.25 39.02 -0.53
CA GLY A 13 -24.68 37.66 -0.21
C GLY A 13 -24.19 36.61 -1.21
N SER A 14 -23.76 35.47 -0.68
CA SER A 14 -23.39 34.27 -1.42
C SER A 14 -24.56 33.76 -2.27
N PRO A 15 -24.40 33.51 -3.58
CA PRO A 15 -25.43 32.84 -4.36
C PRO A 15 -25.49 31.35 -3.94
N MET A 16 -26.71 30.88 -3.67
CA MET A 16 -27.02 29.47 -3.43
C MET A 16 -26.43 28.58 -4.53
N MET A 17 -25.61 27.60 -4.13
CA MET A 17 -25.18 26.49 -4.97
C MET A 17 -26.42 25.64 -5.31
N ALA A 18 -26.86 25.69 -6.56
CA ALA A 18 -27.78 24.71 -7.11
C ALA A 18 -27.04 23.37 -7.25
N GLU A 19 -27.60 22.30 -6.68
CA GLU A 19 -27.13 20.92 -6.87
C GLU A 19 -27.16 20.55 -8.36
N PHE A 20 -25.99 20.39 -8.96
CA PHE A 20 -25.86 19.81 -10.28
C PHE A 20 -25.64 18.30 -10.15
N GLN A 21 -26.68 17.51 -10.43
CA GLN A 21 -26.60 16.06 -10.54
C GLN A 21 -25.67 15.69 -11.71
N ALA A 22 -24.48 15.19 -11.41
CA ALA A 22 -23.52 14.71 -12.41
C ALA A 22 -23.87 13.28 -12.85
N SER A 23 -24.82 13.14 -13.78
CA SER A 23 -24.95 11.95 -14.63
C SER A 23 -24.24 12.21 -15.97
N GLY A 24 -22.96 11.83 -16.07
CA GLY A 24 -22.23 11.96 -17.33
C GLY A 24 -20.76 11.59 -17.18
N GLY A 25 -20.35 10.54 -17.90
CA GLY A 25 -19.02 9.92 -17.79
C GLY A 25 -17.84 10.89 -17.91
N ARG A 26 -16.75 10.53 -17.20
CA ARG A 26 -15.41 11.15 -17.26
C ARG A 26 -14.99 11.31 -18.72
N ARG A 27 -15.12 12.53 -19.27
CA ARG A 27 -14.44 12.89 -20.52
C ARG A 27 -13.08 13.46 -20.17
N ASP A 28 -12.05 12.83 -20.72
CA ASP A 28 -10.68 13.35 -20.73
C ASP A 28 -10.67 14.78 -21.28
N LEU A 29 -10.51 15.78 -20.42
CA LEU A 29 -10.33 17.19 -20.82
C LEU A 29 -9.08 17.40 -21.70
N ALA A 30 -8.20 16.40 -21.80
CA ALA A 30 -7.02 16.41 -22.67
C ALA A 30 -7.31 16.07 -24.15
N LYS A 31 -8.52 15.62 -24.50
CA LYS A 31 -8.86 15.15 -25.87
C LYS A 31 -9.61 16.15 -26.75
N SER A 32 -9.84 17.39 -26.32
CA SER A 32 -10.40 18.41 -27.23
C SER A 32 -9.32 18.96 -28.17
N GLU A 33 -8.82 18.10 -29.06
CA GLU A 33 -8.00 18.51 -30.19
C GLU A 33 -8.92 19.10 -31.27
N SER A 34 -8.83 20.40 -31.47
CA SER A 34 -9.21 21.02 -32.73
C SER A 34 -8.02 21.80 -33.28
N ALA A 35 -6.93 21.06 -33.52
CA ALA A 35 -5.95 21.49 -34.50
C ALA A 35 -6.60 21.33 -35.89
N PRO A 36 -6.45 22.29 -36.82
CA PRO A 36 -6.92 22.11 -38.19
C PRO A 36 -6.11 20.99 -38.85
N THR A 37 -6.65 19.78 -38.87
CA THR A 37 -6.03 18.63 -39.52
C THR A 37 -6.36 18.69 -41.00
N LEU A 38 -5.35 18.92 -41.85
CA LEU A 38 -5.46 18.63 -43.28
C LEU A 38 -5.44 17.11 -43.46
N ARG A 39 -6.23 16.61 -44.41
CA ARG A 39 -6.35 15.18 -44.72
C ARG A 39 -5.00 14.64 -45.23
N GLY A 40 -4.21 14.01 -44.36
CA GLY A 40 -2.90 13.44 -44.71
C GLY A 40 -1.99 13.19 -43.48
N PRO A 41 -0.89 12.43 -43.63
CA PRO A 41 -0.05 11.98 -42.51
C PRO A 41 0.92 13.05 -41.96
N MET A 42 0.86 14.30 -42.42
CA MET A 42 1.85 15.33 -42.06
C MET A 42 1.28 16.40 -41.14
N SER A 43 2.05 16.77 -40.11
CA SER A 43 1.74 17.88 -39.22
C SER A 43 2.03 19.23 -39.88
N VAL A 44 1.25 20.27 -39.56
CA VAL A 44 1.45 21.65 -40.02
C VAL A 44 2.86 22.17 -39.68
N LYS A 45 3.45 21.70 -38.58
CA LYS A 45 4.84 22.02 -38.21
C LYS A 45 5.86 21.42 -39.19
N ASP A 46 5.62 20.21 -39.68
CA ASP A 46 6.53 19.54 -40.61
C ASP A 46 6.49 20.22 -41.98
N LEU A 47 5.30 20.69 -42.39
CA LEU A 47 5.07 21.45 -43.62
C LEU A 47 5.75 22.83 -43.60
N LEU A 48 5.72 23.53 -42.46
CA LEU A 48 6.38 24.84 -42.30
C LEU A 48 7.90 24.74 -42.12
N SER A 49 8.44 23.57 -41.76
CA SER A 49 9.88 23.33 -41.55
C SER A 49 10.68 23.13 -42.85
N GLY A 50 10.04 23.29 -44.02
CA GLY A 50 10.69 23.17 -45.33
C GLY A 50 10.99 21.75 -45.80
N LYS A 51 10.53 20.72 -45.06
CA LYS A 51 10.76 19.29 -45.38
C LYS A 51 9.81 18.70 -46.42
N ALA A 52 8.83 19.47 -46.89
CA ALA A 52 7.85 19.03 -47.89
C ALA A 52 7.98 19.86 -49.17
N ASN A 53 7.93 19.20 -50.33
CA ASN A 53 7.98 19.84 -51.65
C ASN A 53 6.60 20.48 -51.95
N MET A 54 6.32 21.63 -51.35
CA MET A 54 5.06 22.37 -51.50
C MET A 54 5.17 23.48 -52.54
N SER A 55 4.10 23.69 -53.30
CA SER A 55 3.95 24.89 -54.13
C SER A 55 3.99 26.15 -53.26
N ARG A 56 4.62 27.22 -53.79
CA ARG A 56 4.67 28.56 -53.17
C ARG A 56 3.29 29.08 -52.78
N SER A 57 2.25 28.71 -53.55
CA SER A 57 0.85 29.07 -53.26
C SER A 57 0.27 28.30 -52.07
N GLN A 58 0.64 27.02 -51.88
CA GLN A 58 0.19 26.21 -50.74
C GLN A 58 0.85 26.67 -49.44
N ALA A 59 2.15 26.98 -49.48
CA ALA A 59 2.86 27.56 -48.33
C ALA A 59 2.25 28.90 -47.90
N ALA A 60 1.97 29.80 -48.85
CA ALA A 60 1.35 31.09 -48.56
C ALA A 60 -0.09 30.97 -48.04
N PHE A 61 -0.84 29.94 -48.46
CA PHE A 61 -2.18 29.66 -47.94
C PHE A 61 -2.15 29.15 -46.49
N LEU A 62 -1.29 28.17 -46.21
CA LEU A 62 -1.07 27.62 -44.85
C LEU A 62 -0.56 28.68 -43.88
N GLU A 63 0.33 29.57 -44.32
CA GLU A 63 0.83 30.68 -43.52
C GLU A 63 -0.29 31.67 -43.15
N ARG A 64 -1.17 32.02 -44.09
CA ARG A 64 -2.34 32.89 -43.80
C ARG A 64 -3.34 32.23 -42.85
N GLN A 65 -3.50 30.91 -42.95
CA GLN A 65 -4.43 30.15 -42.12
C GLN A 65 -3.89 29.96 -40.69
N THR A 66 -2.57 29.84 -40.53
CA THR A 66 -1.91 29.66 -39.22
C THR A 66 -1.58 30.99 -38.53
N ASN A 67 -1.31 32.06 -39.28
CA ASN A 67 -1.03 33.40 -38.74
C ASN A 67 -2.28 34.23 -38.43
N HIS A 68 -3.48 33.68 -38.62
CA HIS A 68 -4.69 34.37 -38.20
C HIS A 68 -4.69 34.57 -36.67
N SER A 69 -4.95 35.80 -36.21
CA SER A 69 -4.83 36.21 -34.80
C SER A 69 -5.61 35.30 -33.84
N SER A 70 -6.80 34.85 -34.23
CA SER A 70 -7.61 33.92 -33.45
C SER A 70 -7.01 32.51 -33.34
N VAL A 71 -6.28 32.05 -34.36
CA VAL A 71 -5.61 30.73 -34.37
C VAL A 71 -4.33 30.78 -33.53
N GLN A 72 -3.57 31.87 -33.62
CA GLN A 72 -2.43 32.13 -32.75
C GLN A 72 -2.85 32.25 -31.27
N ALA A 73 -3.94 32.99 -30.99
CA ALA A 73 -4.49 33.13 -29.64
C ALA A 73 -4.93 31.79 -29.05
N ARG A 74 -5.65 30.95 -29.83
CA ARG A 74 -6.05 29.59 -29.40
C ARG A 74 -4.83 28.71 -29.14
N THR A 75 -3.84 28.72 -30.03
CA THR A 75 -2.63 27.90 -29.88
C THR A 75 -1.81 28.31 -28.65
N ASN A 76 -1.66 29.62 -28.42
CA ASN A 76 -0.95 30.13 -27.25
C ASN A 76 -1.72 29.85 -25.96
N MET A 77 -3.05 29.97 -25.96
CA MET A 77 -3.90 29.59 -24.84
C MET A 77 -3.79 28.10 -24.52
N SER A 78 -3.82 27.22 -25.53
CA SER A 78 -3.63 25.78 -25.34
C SER A 78 -2.24 25.44 -24.81
N LYS A 79 -1.18 26.13 -25.27
CA LYS A 79 0.18 25.96 -24.72
C LYS A 79 0.25 26.42 -23.28
N LEU A 80 -0.31 27.59 -22.96
CA LEU A 80 -0.35 28.13 -21.60
C LEU A 80 -1.13 27.21 -20.66
N GLN A 81 -2.30 26.72 -21.08
CA GLN A 81 -3.09 25.78 -20.29
C GLN A 81 -2.35 24.45 -20.05
N ARG A 82 -1.63 23.92 -21.05
CA ARG A 82 -0.78 22.73 -20.89
C ARG A 82 0.37 23.00 -19.91
N GLU A 83 1.01 24.15 -20.02
CA GLU A 83 2.12 24.53 -19.14
C GLU A 83 1.65 24.75 -17.71
N VAL A 84 0.54 25.46 -17.49
CA VAL A 84 -0.09 25.64 -16.18
C VAL A 84 -0.50 24.29 -15.57
N THR A 85 -1.10 23.40 -16.36
CA THR A 85 -1.47 22.05 -15.88
C THR A 85 -0.23 21.21 -15.54
N LYS A 86 0.84 21.32 -16.34
CA LYS A 86 2.11 20.63 -16.10
C LYS A 86 2.81 21.16 -14.85
N GLN A 87 2.80 22.48 -14.64
CA GLN A 87 3.37 23.13 -13.47
C GLN A 87 2.56 22.82 -12.20
N GLY A 88 1.22 22.77 -12.29
CA GLY A 88 0.37 22.31 -11.18
C GLY A 88 0.67 20.87 -10.79
N ARG A 89 0.74 19.96 -11.77
CA ARG A 89 1.15 18.57 -11.52
C ARG A 89 2.55 18.46 -10.93
N ALA A 90 3.51 19.23 -11.44
CA ALA A 90 4.88 19.22 -10.91
C ALA A 90 4.97 19.75 -9.48
N ALA A 91 4.14 20.72 -9.09
CA ALA A 91 4.05 21.22 -7.72
C ALA A 91 3.40 20.17 -6.79
N ASP A 92 2.31 19.54 -7.23
CA ASP A 92 1.70 18.40 -6.52
C ASP A 92 2.70 17.23 -6.38
N ASP A 93 3.55 17.00 -7.40
CA ASP A 93 4.59 15.97 -7.44
C ASP A 93 5.73 16.19 -6.40
N VAL A 94 5.97 17.41 -5.90
CA VAL A 94 6.98 17.68 -4.84
C VAL A 94 6.52 17.15 -3.48
N GLU A 95 5.21 17.20 -3.23
CA GLU A 95 4.61 16.66 -2.01
C GLU A 95 4.27 15.17 -2.16
N PHE A 96 4.16 14.70 -3.40
CA PHE A 96 3.84 13.33 -3.79
C PHE A 96 4.88 12.30 -3.34
N TYR A 97 4.42 11.33 -2.54
CA TYR A 97 5.22 10.20 -2.08
C TYR A 97 5.89 9.43 -3.22
N GLY A 98 5.26 9.35 -4.39
CA GLY A 98 5.77 8.64 -5.56
C GLY A 98 7.06 9.18 -6.17
N ALA A 99 7.43 10.44 -5.87
CA ALA A 99 8.68 11.04 -6.34
C ALA A 99 9.87 10.75 -5.42
N LYS A 100 9.61 10.37 -4.16
CA LYS A 100 10.60 10.22 -3.08
C LYS A 100 11.09 8.77 -2.90
N GLY A 101 10.86 7.91 -3.89
CA GLY A 101 11.40 6.55 -3.91
C GLY A 101 10.98 5.70 -2.71
N LYS A 102 11.88 4.85 -2.21
CA LYS A 102 11.71 3.99 -1.04
C LYS A 102 11.29 4.75 0.23
N GLU A 103 11.85 5.93 0.50
CA GLU A 103 11.45 6.74 1.65
C GLU A 103 10.04 7.29 1.53
N GLY A 104 9.68 7.76 0.33
CA GLY A 104 8.32 8.21 0.03
C GLY A 104 7.30 7.11 0.23
N PHE A 105 7.64 5.90 -0.24
CA PHE A 105 6.79 4.73 -0.08
C PHE A 105 6.58 4.36 1.39
N ARG A 106 7.63 4.36 2.22
CA ARG A 106 7.50 4.15 3.67
C ARG A 106 6.59 5.17 4.33
N LYS A 107 6.77 6.46 4.02
CA LYS A 107 5.91 7.53 4.54
C LYS A 107 4.45 7.39 4.08
N TYR A 108 4.23 6.93 2.85
CA TYR A 108 2.89 6.63 2.34
C TYR A 108 2.23 5.50 3.14
N LEU A 109 2.94 4.39 3.39
CA LEU A 109 2.41 3.28 4.19
C LEU A 109 2.09 3.73 5.62
N LEU A 110 3.01 4.47 6.26
CA LEU A 110 2.81 5.05 7.60
C LEU A 110 1.59 5.99 7.64
N GLY A 111 1.48 6.92 6.69
CA GLY A 111 0.40 7.89 6.66
C GLY A 111 -0.97 7.28 6.37
N LYS A 112 -1.02 6.20 5.58
CA LYS A 112 -2.28 5.55 5.18
C LYS A 112 -2.77 4.47 6.15
N PHE A 113 -1.85 3.68 6.71
CA PHE A 113 -2.21 2.51 7.54
C PHE A 113 -1.79 2.67 9.01
N GLY A 114 -1.07 3.73 9.36
CA GLY A 114 -0.54 3.95 10.70
C GLY A 114 0.79 3.27 10.98
N SER A 115 1.04 2.09 10.38
CA SER A 115 2.31 1.36 10.50
C SER A 115 2.72 0.69 9.19
N ILE A 116 4.03 0.45 9.04
CA ILE A 116 4.59 -0.26 7.87
C ILE A 116 4.12 -1.72 7.87
N VAL A 117 4.03 -2.37 9.04
CA VAL A 117 3.50 -3.74 9.21
C VAL A 117 2.10 -3.86 8.63
N MET A 118 1.22 -2.90 8.93
CA MET A 118 -0.13 -2.93 8.37
C MET A 118 -0.16 -2.62 6.87
N GLY A 119 0.68 -1.70 6.42
CA GLY A 119 0.88 -1.46 4.99
C GLY A 119 1.33 -2.72 4.26
N TRP A 120 2.25 -3.50 4.85
CA TRP A 120 2.73 -4.76 4.32
C TRP A 120 1.61 -5.78 4.12
N ARG A 121 0.75 -5.99 5.12
CA ARG A 121 -0.38 -6.93 5.00
C ARG A 121 -1.38 -6.57 3.90
N HIS A 122 -1.47 -5.29 3.55
CA HIS A 122 -2.27 -4.85 2.41
C HIS A 122 -1.55 -5.06 1.07
N LEU A 123 -0.22 -5.13 1.09
CA LEU A 123 0.59 -5.46 -0.08
C LEU A 123 0.60 -6.98 -0.33
N ASP A 124 0.93 -7.75 0.70
CA ASP A 124 1.06 -9.20 0.75
C ASP A 124 -0.26 -9.88 1.11
N ARG A 125 -1.21 -9.82 0.18
CA ARG A 125 -2.60 -10.30 0.40
C ARG A 125 -2.70 -11.83 0.39
N ASP A 126 -1.79 -12.48 -0.32
CA ASP A 126 -1.65 -13.93 -0.41
C ASP A 126 -0.81 -14.51 0.74
N LYS A 127 -0.20 -13.65 1.57
CA LYS A 127 0.61 -14.01 2.75
C LYS A 127 1.78 -14.92 2.37
N SER A 128 2.41 -14.63 1.24
CA SER A 128 3.60 -15.36 0.79
C SER A 128 4.87 -14.88 1.49
N GLY A 129 4.83 -13.72 2.18
CA GLY A 129 5.98 -13.09 2.82
C GLY A 129 6.96 -12.44 1.84
N ARG A 130 6.66 -12.53 0.54
CA ARG A 130 7.49 -12.10 -0.59
C ARG A 130 6.58 -11.59 -1.69
N LEU A 131 6.79 -10.36 -2.14
CA LEU A 131 6.04 -9.81 -3.26
C LEU A 131 6.81 -10.04 -4.54
N SER A 132 6.16 -10.53 -5.60
CA SER A 132 6.65 -10.37 -6.97
C SER A 132 6.38 -8.95 -7.49
N PHE A 133 7.06 -8.55 -8.56
CA PHE A 133 6.81 -7.24 -9.19
C PHE A 133 5.34 -7.06 -9.61
N HIS A 134 4.70 -8.15 -10.05
CA HIS A 134 3.29 -8.13 -10.46
C HIS A 134 2.35 -7.88 -9.28
N GLU A 135 2.54 -8.62 -8.18
CA GLU A 135 1.77 -8.43 -6.93
C GLU A 135 1.97 -7.03 -6.38
N PHE A 136 3.22 -6.58 -6.29
CA PHE A 136 3.55 -5.23 -5.85
C PHE A 136 2.82 -4.16 -6.66
N CYS A 137 2.86 -4.24 -7.99
CA CYS A 137 2.18 -3.29 -8.86
C CYS A 137 0.65 -3.33 -8.67
N ASN A 138 0.07 -4.52 -8.53
CA ASN A 138 -1.38 -4.67 -8.35
C ASN A 138 -1.83 -4.14 -6.99
N SER A 139 -1.09 -4.46 -5.92
CA SER A 139 -1.39 -4.00 -4.57
C SER A 139 -1.18 -2.48 -4.45
N CYS A 140 -0.12 -1.92 -5.05
CA CYS A 140 0.08 -0.47 -5.14
C CYS A 140 -1.09 0.25 -5.84
N ARG A 141 -1.63 -0.31 -6.92
CA ARG A 141 -2.83 0.26 -7.58
C ARG A 141 -4.07 0.12 -6.71
N ALA A 142 -4.29 -1.04 -6.11
CA ALA A 142 -5.46 -1.30 -5.27
C ALA A 142 -5.51 -0.36 -4.06
N MET A 143 -4.35 -0.06 -3.47
CA MET A 143 -4.24 0.90 -2.39
C MET A 143 -4.24 2.35 -2.88
N GLY A 144 -4.26 2.65 -4.17
CA GLY A 144 -4.22 4.03 -4.69
C GLY A 144 -2.87 4.73 -4.47
N TYR A 145 -1.78 3.98 -4.41
CA TYR A 145 -0.44 4.54 -4.48
C TYR A 145 -0.15 4.93 -5.93
N HIS A 146 0.31 6.16 -6.11
CA HIS A 146 0.67 6.68 -7.41
C HIS A 146 2.17 7.00 -7.38
N GLY A 147 2.92 6.53 -8.38
CA GLY A 147 4.37 6.67 -8.44
C GLY A 147 4.98 5.86 -9.59
N HIS A 148 6.30 6.02 -9.81
CA HIS A 148 7.02 5.25 -10.81
C HIS A 148 7.38 3.85 -10.29
N PHE A 149 6.47 2.89 -10.44
CA PHE A 149 6.63 1.54 -9.85
C PHE A 149 7.91 0.83 -10.26
N LYS A 150 8.36 0.95 -11.51
CA LYS A 150 9.60 0.31 -11.97
C LYS A 150 10.84 0.88 -11.26
N LYS A 151 10.88 2.19 -11.04
CA LYS A 151 11.97 2.85 -10.33
C LYS A 151 11.96 2.46 -8.86
N LEU A 152 10.79 2.53 -8.22
CA LEU A 152 10.62 2.11 -6.83
C LEU A 152 10.98 0.64 -6.63
N TRP A 153 10.59 -0.23 -7.55
CA TRP A 153 10.95 -1.64 -7.49
C TRP A 153 12.46 -1.86 -7.50
N GLN A 154 13.19 -1.17 -8.39
CA GLN A 154 14.65 -1.23 -8.44
C GLN A 154 15.33 -0.71 -7.16
N GLU A 155 14.68 0.20 -6.45
CA GLU A 155 15.16 0.69 -5.15
C GLU A 155 14.80 -0.25 -3.98
N LEU A 156 13.81 -1.13 -4.14
CA LEU A 156 13.42 -2.11 -3.13
C LEU A 156 14.21 -3.42 -3.31
N ASP A 157 14.20 -3.96 -4.53
CA ASP A 157 14.86 -5.20 -4.95
C ASP A 157 16.35 -4.95 -5.26
N GLU A 158 17.09 -4.40 -4.28
CA GLU A 158 18.51 -4.03 -4.43
C GLU A 158 19.41 -5.24 -4.75
N ASN A 159 18.99 -6.43 -4.31
CA ASN A 159 19.67 -7.70 -4.56
C ASN A 159 19.30 -8.34 -5.92
N ASN A 160 18.36 -7.76 -6.67
CA ASN A 160 17.80 -8.31 -7.91
C ASN A 160 17.34 -9.78 -7.77
N SER A 161 16.78 -10.12 -6.61
CA SER A 161 16.20 -11.44 -6.36
C SER A 161 14.91 -11.65 -7.15
N GLY A 162 14.28 -10.56 -7.61
CA GLY A 162 12.98 -10.58 -8.30
C GLY A 162 11.80 -10.68 -7.34
N GLN A 163 12.05 -10.64 -6.03
CA GLN A 163 11.04 -10.61 -4.99
C GLN A 163 11.39 -9.53 -3.97
N VAL A 164 10.37 -8.91 -3.37
CA VAL A 164 10.57 -7.91 -2.32
C VAL A 164 9.99 -8.39 -1.01
N SER A 165 10.70 -8.16 0.09
CA SER A 165 10.24 -8.49 1.45
C SER A 165 9.98 -7.24 2.30
N LEU A 166 9.45 -7.43 3.51
CA LEU A 166 9.31 -6.33 4.45
C LEU A 166 10.66 -5.70 4.83
N MET A 167 11.72 -6.51 4.98
CA MET A 167 13.05 -5.98 5.31
C MET A 167 13.63 -5.10 4.21
N GLU A 168 13.30 -5.38 2.95
CA GLU A 168 13.71 -4.56 1.82
C GLU A 168 12.94 -3.24 1.71
N ILE A 169 11.71 -3.17 2.26
CA ILE A 169 10.99 -1.90 2.42
C ILE A 169 11.56 -1.13 3.60
N ASP A 170 11.65 -1.76 4.77
CA ASP A 170 12.18 -1.18 6.00
C ASP A 170 12.85 -2.27 6.86
N ALA A 171 14.19 -2.29 6.81
CA ALA A 171 15.00 -3.29 7.49
C ALA A 171 14.83 -3.25 9.01
N GLU A 172 14.63 -2.06 9.57
CA GLU A 172 14.45 -1.90 11.02
C GLU A 172 13.12 -2.50 11.47
N VAL A 173 12.03 -2.19 10.78
CA VAL A 173 10.71 -2.77 11.09
C VAL A 173 10.72 -4.29 10.89
N GLY A 174 11.25 -4.76 9.76
CA GLY A 174 11.30 -6.19 9.46
C GLY A 174 12.12 -6.97 10.49
N HIS A 175 13.28 -6.45 10.89
CA HIS A 175 14.11 -7.08 11.92
C HIS A 175 13.47 -7.06 13.30
N ALA A 176 12.93 -5.92 13.75
CA ALA A 176 12.34 -5.82 15.08
C ALA A 176 11.10 -6.71 15.23
N VAL A 177 10.19 -6.67 14.26
CA VAL A 177 8.94 -7.45 14.28
C VAL A 177 9.22 -8.94 14.06
N GLY A 178 10.07 -9.26 13.09
CA GLY A 178 10.46 -10.64 12.80
C GLY A 178 11.15 -11.29 14.00
N SER A 179 12.15 -10.62 14.60
CA SER A 179 12.88 -11.16 15.77
C SER A 179 11.96 -11.38 16.96
N PHE A 180 11.02 -10.47 17.18
CA PHE A 180 10.02 -10.61 18.24
C PHE A 180 9.09 -11.82 17.99
N LYS A 181 8.50 -11.93 16.78
CA LYS A 181 7.65 -13.07 16.41
C LYS A 181 8.42 -14.40 16.46
N LEU A 182 9.66 -14.41 16.00
CA LEU A 182 10.51 -15.60 16.04
C LEU A 182 10.78 -16.07 17.47
N ALA A 183 11.08 -15.14 18.40
CA ALA A 183 11.34 -15.48 19.79
C ALA A 183 10.08 -16.02 20.50
N LEU A 184 8.91 -15.44 20.19
CA LEU A 184 7.62 -15.96 20.66
C LEU A 184 7.38 -17.39 20.16
N LEU A 185 7.60 -17.62 18.87
CA LEU A 185 7.43 -18.94 18.26
C LEU A 185 8.41 -19.96 18.82
N LYS A 186 9.68 -19.58 19.04
CA LYS A 186 10.71 -20.43 19.68
C LYS A 186 10.32 -20.89 21.07
N LYS A 187 9.72 -20.00 21.87
CA LYS A 187 9.40 -20.27 23.27
C LYS A 187 8.09 -21.06 23.44
N HIS A 188 7.09 -20.76 22.62
CA HIS A 188 5.72 -21.27 22.82
C HIS A 188 5.26 -22.26 21.74
N GLY A 189 5.97 -22.40 20.63
CA GLY A 189 5.66 -23.32 19.54
C GLY A 189 4.63 -22.79 18.54
N ASP A 190 3.66 -22.01 19.01
CA ASP A 190 2.64 -21.36 18.17
C ASP A 190 2.31 -19.95 18.66
N MET A 191 1.80 -19.11 17.76
CA MET A 191 1.56 -17.69 18.05
C MET A 191 0.33 -17.46 18.96
N LEU A 192 -0.63 -18.38 18.97
CA LEU A 192 -1.83 -18.31 19.81
C LEU A 192 -1.49 -18.59 21.29
N SER A 193 -0.63 -19.57 21.54
CA SER A 193 -0.06 -19.86 22.86
C SER A 193 0.84 -18.72 23.31
N ALA A 194 1.68 -18.18 22.42
CA ALA A 194 2.52 -17.03 22.73
C ALA A 194 1.71 -15.80 23.15
N TRP A 195 0.61 -15.52 22.45
CA TRP A 195 -0.34 -14.46 22.83
C TRP A 195 -0.83 -14.64 24.27
N ARG A 196 -1.37 -15.81 24.61
CA ARG A 196 -1.98 -16.08 25.92
C ARG A 196 -0.99 -16.11 27.08
N ASN A 197 0.23 -16.57 26.82
CA ASN A 197 1.20 -16.92 27.86
C ASN A 197 2.35 -15.91 28.00
N GLU A 198 2.54 -15.02 27.04
CA GLU A 198 3.63 -14.03 27.07
C GLU A 198 3.18 -12.60 26.83
N VAL A 199 2.22 -12.38 25.92
CA VAL A 199 1.92 -11.03 25.42
C VAL A 199 0.67 -10.40 26.07
N ASP A 200 -0.40 -11.16 26.27
CA ASP A 200 -1.67 -10.70 26.88
C ASP A 200 -1.87 -11.39 28.24
N LEU A 201 -0.94 -11.14 29.17
CA LEU A 201 -0.91 -11.79 30.48
C LEU A 201 -2.10 -11.41 31.36
N ASN A 202 -2.60 -10.19 31.19
CA ASN A 202 -3.77 -9.69 31.91
C ASN A 202 -5.10 -10.16 31.30
N ARG A 203 -5.06 -10.85 30.14
CA ARG A 203 -6.22 -11.37 29.39
C ARG A 203 -7.24 -10.28 29.06
N THR A 204 -6.76 -9.07 28.80
CA THR A 204 -7.61 -7.96 28.34
C THR A 204 -8.01 -8.13 26.88
N GLY A 205 -7.32 -9.00 26.14
CA GLY A 205 -7.52 -9.19 24.70
C GLY A 205 -6.92 -8.06 23.86
N ARG A 206 -6.18 -7.14 24.49
CA ARG A 206 -5.54 -5.98 23.85
C ARG A 206 -4.17 -5.74 24.47
N ILE A 207 -3.13 -5.71 23.64
CA ILE A 207 -1.77 -5.50 24.11
C ILE A 207 -1.55 -4.01 24.39
N GLU A 208 -1.06 -3.74 25.60
CA GLU A 208 -0.54 -2.45 26.03
C GLU A 208 0.99 -2.34 25.86
N GLU A 209 1.52 -1.12 25.80
CA GLU A 209 2.97 -0.87 25.69
C GLU A 209 3.78 -1.58 26.80
N LYS A 210 3.23 -1.63 28.03
CA LYS A 210 3.87 -2.28 29.18
C LYS A 210 4.03 -3.78 29.00
N GLU A 211 3.10 -4.42 28.30
CA GLU A 211 3.12 -5.86 28.08
C GLU A 211 4.16 -6.23 27.02
N ILE A 212 4.30 -5.44 25.94
CA ILE A 212 5.43 -5.57 25.02
C ILE A 212 6.76 -5.39 25.75
N HIS A 213 6.86 -4.42 26.65
CA HIS A 213 8.05 -4.25 27.48
C HIS A 213 8.35 -5.49 28.35
N GLY A 214 7.33 -6.09 28.95
CA GLY A 214 7.45 -7.33 29.69
C GLY A 214 7.94 -8.47 28.81
N ALA A 215 7.31 -8.67 27.66
CA ALA A 215 7.62 -9.73 26.70
C ALA A 215 9.04 -9.60 26.13
N VAL A 216 9.45 -8.42 25.68
CA VAL A 216 10.82 -8.17 25.16
C VAL A 216 11.87 -8.53 26.21
N LYS A 217 11.66 -8.13 27.47
CA LYS A 217 12.55 -8.44 28.58
C LYS A 217 12.56 -9.94 28.91
N ALA A 218 11.40 -10.59 28.92
CA ALA A 218 11.27 -12.02 29.23
C ALA A 218 11.84 -12.93 28.13
N LEU A 219 11.86 -12.46 26.89
CA LEU A 219 12.47 -13.13 25.74
C LEU A 219 13.98 -12.83 25.59
N GLY A 220 14.51 -11.87 26.36
CA GLY A 220 15.93 -11.49 26.30
C GLY A 220 16.33 -10.82 24.98
N LEU A 221 15.41 -10.09 24.35
CA LEU A 221 15.65 -9.41 23.07
C LEU A 221 16.26 -8.03 23.28
N ASP A 222 17.26 -7.68 22.47
CA ASP A 222 17.84 -6.35 22.42
C ASP A 222 17.06 -5.46 21.45
N LEU A 223 15.83 -5.12 21.82
CA LEU A 223 14.91 -4.27 21.04
C LEU A 223 14.34 -3.16 21.93
N ASP A 224 14.08 -1.98 21.36
CA ASP A 224 13.32 -0.93 22.04
C ASP A 224 11.83 -1.30 22.09
N PRO A 225 11.25 -1.60 23.28
CA PRO A 225 9.87 -2.06 23.38
C PRO A 225 8.86 -1.01 22.93
N LYS A 226 9.15 0.27 23.16
CA LYS A 226 8.25 1.38 22.80
C LYS A 226 8.19 1.55 21.28
N LYS A 227 9.35 1.42 20.63
CA LYS A 227 9.44 1.47 19.18
C LYS A 227 8.77 0.26 18.54
N LEU A 228 9.02 -0.94 19.06
CA LEU A 228 8.37 -2.17 18.61
C LEU A 228 6.84 -2.09 18.75
N TYR A 229 6.33 -1.62 19.91
CA TYR A 229 4.90 -1.45 20.10
C TYR A 229 4.29 -0.52 19.03
N ARG A 230 4.95 0.60 18.75
CA ARG A 230 4.52 1.53 17.68
C ARG A 230 4.54 0.89 16.28
N MET A 231 5.52 0.04 15.99
CA MET A 231 5.62 -0.67 14.72
C MET A 231 4.47 -1.67 14.53
N LEU A 232 4.00 -2.29 15.62
CA LEU A 232 2.92 -3.28 15.61
C LEU A 232 1.51 -2.66 15.58
N LEU A 233 1.34 -1.44 16.08
CA LEU A 233 0.03 -0.78 16.15
C LEU A 233 -0.64 -0.59 14.78
N SER A 234 -1.95 -0.79 14.74
CA SER A 234 -2.83 -0.52 13.61
C SER A 234 -3.84 0.56 14.03
N GLY A 235 -3.76 1.76 13.46
CA GLY A 235 -4.71 2.84 13.73
C GLY A 235 -4.34 3.84 14.86
N PRO A 236 -5.30 4.67 15.31
CA PRO A 236 -5.05 5.73 16.28
C PRO A 236 -4.52 5.19 17.61
N ALA A 237 -3.47 5.84 18.14
CA ALA A 237 -2.86 5.46 19.41
C ALA A 237 -3.90 5.49 20.55
N GLY A 238 -3.91 4.44 21.38
CA GLY A 238 -4.65 4.41 22.66
C GLY A 238 -5.68 3.29 22.84
N LEU A 239 -6.05 2.58 21.77
CA LEU A 239 -6.97 1.43 21.87
C LEU A 239 -6.28 0.11 22.19
N GLY A 240 -4.94 0.03 22.15
CA GLY A 240 -4.21 -1.24 22.29
C GLY A 240 -4.31 -2.12 21.05
N LEU A 241 -3.40 -3.09 20.93
CA LEU A 241 -3.31 -3.98 19.78
C LEU A 241 -4.11 -5.27 20.03
N SER A 242 -5.13 -5.56 19.22
CA SER A 242 -5.91 -6.80 19.35
C SER A 242 -5.19 -8.02 18.73
N LEU A 243 -5.64 -9.23 19.07
CA LEU A 243 -5.09 -10.46 18.47
C LEU A 243 -5.27 -10.46 16.94
N ALA A 244 -6.40 -9.96 16.43
CA ALA A 244 -6.64 -9.84 15.00
C ALA A 244 -5.64 -8.92 14.29
N GLU A 245 -5.17 -7.88 14.97
CA GLU A 245 -4.18 -6.94 14.44
C GLU A 245 -2.74 -7.39 14.72
N PHE A 246 -2.50 -8.20 15.74
CA PHE A 246 -1.17 -8.74 16.00
C PHE A 246 -0.86 -9.92 15.07
N ASP A 247 -1.80 -10.86 14.97
CA ASP A 247 -1.69 -12.06 14.15
C ASP A 247 -3.07 -12.52 13.65
N PRO A 248 -3.48 -12.13 12.43
CA PRO A 248 -4.78 -12.47 11.88
C PRO A 248 -5.06 -13.98 11.77
N ASP A 249 -4.02 -14.80 11.58
CA ASP A 249 -4.15 -16.25 11.48
C ASP A 249 -4.43 -16.88 12.85
N SER A 250 -3.73 -16.45 13.90
CA SER A 250 -4.03 -16.83 15.28
C SER A 250 -5.42 -16.39 15.72
N TRP A 251 -5.86 -15.20 15.32
CA TRP A 251 -7.24 -14.77 15.53
C TRP A 251 -8.24 -15.71 14.84
N THR A 252 -7.97 -16.08 13.59
CA THR A 252 -8.81 -17.02 12.85
C THR A 252 -8.89 -18.36 13.57
N LYS A 253 -7.77 -18.91 14.03
CA LYS A 253 -7.73 -20.15 14.85
C LYS A 253 -8.53 -20.00 16.15
N TRP A 254 -8.43 -18.86 16.82
CA TRP A 254 -9.18 -18.58 18.04
C TRP A 254 -10.68 -18.66 17.79
N ILE A 255 -11.19 -17.99 16.75
CA ILE A 255 -12.63 -17.91 16.48
C ILE A 255 -13.19 -19.20 15.88
N THR A 256 -12.40 -19.98 15.13
CA THR A 256 -12.84 -21.24 14.53
C THR A 256 -12.69 -22.43 15.48
N GLY A 257 -11.98 -22.27 16.59
CA GLY A 257 -11.62 -23.38 17.47
C GLY A 257 -10.59 -24.34 16.86
N ASP A 258 -9.90 -23.93 15.78
CA ASP A 258 -8.86 -24.72 15.10
C ASP A 258 -7.54 -24.68 15.89
N HIS A 259 -7.58 -25.22 17.10
CA HIS A 259 -6.40 -25.29 18.00
C HIS A 259 -5.32 -26.24 17.49
N SER A 260 -5.63 -27.10 16.52
CA SER A 260 -4.73 -28.10 15.95
C SER A 260 -4.14 -27.69 14.61
N SER A 261 -4.34 -26.44 14.16
CA SER A 261 -3.85 -25.92 12.86
C SER A 261 -4.25 -26.81 11.67
N MET A 262 -5.45 -27.40 11.71
CA MET A 262 -5.96 -28.32 10.70
C MET A 262 -6.50 -27.59 9.47
N ILE A 263 -6.97 -26.35 9.66
CA ILE A 263 -7.60 -25.51 8.63
C ILE A 263 -6.68 -24.33 8.32
N VAL A 264 -6.18 -23.65 9.35
CA VAL A 264 -5.31 -22.48 9.21
C VAL A 264 -3.87 -22.90 9.47
N LYS A 265 -2.98 -22.57 8.53
CA LYS A 265 -1.54 -22.84 8.67
C LYS A 265 -0.93 -22.06 9.84
N GLU A 266 0.24 -22.48 10.29
CA GLU A 266 1.00 -21.72 11.29
C GLU A 266 1.44 -20.37 10.74
N SER A 267 1.37 -19.33 11.58
CA SER A 267 1.77 -17.99 11.16
C SER A 267 3.29 -17.92 11.11
N THR A 268 3.83 -17.81 9.90
CA THR A 268 5.26 -17.64 9.64
C THR A 268 5.60 -16.24 9.13
N GLU A 269 4.66 -15.30 9.28
CA GLU A 269 4.77 -13.93 8.79
C GLU A 269 5.98 -13.21 9.40
N PHE A 270 6.76 -12.53 8.55
CA PHE A 270 7.95 -11.73 8.90
C PHE A 270 9.18 -12.54 9.31
N LEU A 271 9.17 -13.84 9.09
CA LEU A 271 10.28 -14.74 9.42
C LEU A 271 11.17 -15.06 8.22
N GLU A 272 10.77 -14.68 7.01
CA GLU A 272 11.32 -15.17 5.75
C GLU A 272 12.78 -14.78 5.52
N ASP A 273 13.18 -13.61 6.03
CA ASP A 273 14.54 -13.07 5.91
C ASP A 273 15.43 -13.33 7.12
N LEU A 274 14.88 -13.90 8.20
CA LEU A 274 15.68 -14.17 9.39
C LEU A 274 16.44 -15.49 9.22
N PRO A 275 17.78 -15.48 9.21
CA PRO A 275 18.56 -16.71 9.07
C PRO A 275 18.27 -17.69 10.21
N GLU A 276 18.00 -17.20 11.42
CA GLU A 276 17.65 -18.02 12.58
C GLU A 276 16.26 -18.66 12.49
N ALA A 277 15.39 -18.17 11.60
CA ALA A 277 14.06 -18.74 11.38
C ALA A 277 14.10 -19.93 10.43
N GLN A 278 15.05 -19.98 9.48
CA GLN A 278 15.10 -21.04 8.48
C GLN A 278 15.23 -22.45 9.07
N GLU A 279 16.01 -22.59 10.15
CA GLU A 279 16.17 -23.88 10.83
C GLU A 279 14.90 -24.30 11.58
N LEU A 280 14.20 -23.33 12.18
CA LEU A 280 12.97 -23.57 12.92
C LEU A 280 11.81 -23.88 11.99
N LEU A 281 11.70 -23.17 10.87
CA LEU A 281 10.68 -23.39 9.84
C LEU A 281 10.81 -24.76 9.17
N ARG A 282 12.05 -25.27 8.99
CA ARG A 282 12.27 -26.65 8.48
C ARG A 282 11.82 -27.73 9.46
N GLY A 283 11.79 -27.43 10.76
CA GLY A 283 11.40 -28.37 11.82
C GLY A 283 9.91 -28.32 12.18
N LEU A 284 9.19 -27.29 11.75
CA LEU A 284 7.74 -27.24 11.92
C LEU A 284 7.10 -28.30 11.04
N PRO A 285 6.13 -29.08 11.54
CA PRO A 285 5.40 -30.00 10.70
C PRO A 285 4.76 -29.17 9.58
N ASP A 286 5.13 -29.47 8.33
CA ASP A 286 4.42 -28.97 7.16
C ASP A 286 2.93 -29.11 7.47
N GLY A 287 2.22 -27.99 7.61
CA GLY A 287 0.77 -28.01 7.79
C GLY A 287 0.21 -28.85 6.67
N ALA A 288 -0.22 -30.07 7.00
CA ALA A 288 -0.16 -31.26 6.15
C ALA A 288 -0.71 -31.01 4.74
N ALA A 289 0.15 -30.51 3.86
CA ALA A 289 -0.12 -30.34 2.44
C ALA A 289 0.18 -31.67 1.75
N LYS A 290 -0.52 -32.72 2.18
CA LYS A 290 -0.82 -33.88 1.36
C LYS A 290 -2.31 -34.15 1.54
N ASN A 291 -3.07 -33.78 0.51
CA ASN A 291 -4.47 -34.17 0.26
C ASN A 291 -4.94 -35.31 1.17
N GLY A 292 -5.54 -34.99 2.33
CA GLY A 292 -5.88 -36.03 3.29
C GLY A 292 -6.22 -35.60 4.71
N GLY A 293 -5.97 -34.36 5.14
CA GLY A 293 -6.20 -33.93 6.54
C GLY A 293 -7.61 -34.21 7.07
N VAL A 294 -8.64 -33.93 6.27
CA VAL A 294 -10.04 -34.19 6.64
C VAL A 294 -10.35 -35.69 6.70
N ILE A 295 -9.76 -36.49 5.81
CA ILE A 295 -9.98 -37.95 5.75
C ILE A 295 -9.25 -38.66 6.90
N ALA A 296 -8.02 -38.25 7.20
CA ALA A 296 -7.24 -38.77 8.32
C ALA A 296 -7.90 -38.46 9.67
N ALA A 297 -8.39 -37.23 9.85
CA ALA A 297 -9.13 -36.82 11.04
C ALA A 297 -10.45 -37.60 11.19
N ARG A 298 -11.23 -37.74 10.10
CA ARG A 298 -12.47 -38.53 10.11
C ARG A 298 -12.21 -39.99 10.48
N ASN A 299 -11.15 -40.59 9.95
CA ASN A 299 -10.81 -41.98 10.24
C ASN A 299 -10.35 -42.17 11.70
N SER A 300 -9.61 -41.21 12.27
CA SER A 300 -9.19 -41.26 13.67
C SER A 300 -10.36 -41.12 14.66
N LEU A 301 -11.31 -40.23 14.38
CA LEU A 301 -12.55 -40.08 15.16
C LEU A 301 -13.43 -41.33 15.07
N THR A 302 -13.45 -41.98 13.90
CA THR A 302 -14.21 -43.23 13.70
C THR A 302 -13.59 -44.39 14.48
N GLN A 303 -12.26 -44.47 14.56
CA GLN A 303 -11.57 -45.49 15.34
C GLN A 303 -11.75 -45.29 16.85
N GLN A 304 -11.64 -44.06 17.35
CA GLN A 304 -11.92 -43.76 18.76
C GLN A 304 -13.38 -44.03 19.13
N GLY A 305 -14.34 -43.67 18.26
CA GLY A 305 -15.75 -43.98 18.47
C GLY A 305 -16.04 -45.49 18.47
N GLN A 306 -15.33 -46.28 17.67
CA GLN A 306 -15.47 -47.74 17.66
C GLN A 306 -14.83 -48.43 18.88
N GLN A 307 -13.86 -47.78 19.52
CA GLN A 307 -13.18 -48.33 20.70
C GLN A 307 -14.01 -48.10 21.97
N VAL A 308 -14.72 -46.97 22.06
CA VAL A 308 -15.64 -46.65 23.17
C VAL A 308 -16.91 -47.53 23.16
N VAL A 309 -17.30 -48.08 22.00
CA VAL A 309 -18.49 -48.96 21.88
C VAL A 309 -18.16 -50.44 22.19
N LYS A 310 -16.88 -50.78 22.38
CA LYS A 310 -16.41 -52.15 22.66
C LYS A 310 -16.01 -52.41 24.12
N GLU A 311 -16.17 -51.42 25.00
CA GLU A 311 -16.11 -51.57 26.47
C GLU A 311 -17.52 -51.47 27.06
#